data_AF-A0A9E8SPT2-F1
#
_entry.id   AF-A0A9E8SPT2-F1
#
_cell.length_a   1.000
_cell.length_b   1.000
_cell.length_c   1.000
_cell.angle_alpha   90.00
_cell.angle_beta   90.00
_cell.angle_gamma   90.00
#
_symmetry.space_group_name_H-M   'P 1'
#
loop_
_entity.id
_entity.type
_entity.pdbx_description
1 polymer ?
#
loop_
_entity_poly.entity_id
_entity_poly.type
_entity_poly.pdbx_seq_one_letter_code
_entity_poly.pdbx_strand_id
1 'polypeptide(L)' 'MDQETVDNVRAVIAEKERAIFNSDNPKIAATNYLIEVGYLNPDGSVSEKYRDGIIEPDKTSVRKKEKVSV' A
#
# COMPACT_ATOMS: atom_id res chain seq x y z
N MET A 1 14.86 9.71 5.39
CA MET A 1 14.46 8.56 6.22
C MET A 1 15.74 7.92 6.70
N ASP A 2 15.96 7.89 8.00
CA ASP A 2 17.12 7.26 8.64
C ASP A 2 16.98 5.72 8.71
N GLN A 3 18.09 5.05 8.96
CA GLN A 3 18.17 3.58 8.96
C GLN A 3 17.29 2.95 10.05
N GLU A 4 17.19 3.60 11.21
CA GLU A 4 16.36 3.16 12.33
C GLU A 4 14.88 3.13 11.94
N THR A 5 14.41 4.18 11.27
CA THR A 5 13.04 4.24 10.73
C THR A 5 12.78 3.10 9.73
N VAL A 6 13.72 2.81 8.84
CA VAL A 6 13.58 1.70 7.87
C VAL A 6 13.50 0.35 8.57
N ASP A 7 14.35 0.11 9.57
CA ASP A 7 14.36 -1.15 10.31
C ASP A 7 13.08 -1.33 11.15
N ASN A 8 12.55 -0.24 11.72
CA ASN A 8 11.25 -0.24 12.40
C ASN A 8 10.10 -0.60 11.45
N VAL A 9 10.05 -0.01 10.26
CA VAL A 9 9.03 -0.32 9.25
C VAL A 9 9.12 -1.81 8.84
N ARG A 10 10.33 -2.32 8.61
CA ARG A 10 10.55 -3.74 8.27
C ARG A 10 10.09 -4.67 9.39
N ALA A 11 10.38 -4.34 10.63
CA ALA A 11 9.97 -5.14 11.79
C ALA A 11 8.43 -5.24 11.88
N VAL A 12 7.73 -4.12 11.68
CA VAL A 12 6.26 -4.08 11.67
C VAL A 12 5.69 -4.93 10.53
N ILE A 13 6.24 -4.83 9.32
CA ILE A 13 5.80 -5.64 8.17
C ILE A 13 6.00 -7.13 8.47
N ALA A 14 7.17 -7.52 8.96
CA ALA A 14 7.49 -8.92 9.26
C ALA A 14 6.57 -9.50 10.36
N GLU A 15 6.21 -8.71 11.36
CA GLU A 15 5.25 -9.13 12.39
C GLU A 15 3.86 -9.37 11.79
N LYS A 16 3.37 -8.45 10.94
CA LYS A 16 2.06 -8.57 10.29
C LYS A 16 2.01 -9.76 9.34
N GLU A 17 3.07 -9.99 8.55
CA GLU A 17 3.18 -11.18 7.71
C GLU A 17 3.09 -12.47 8.53
N ARG A 18 3.85 -12.55 9.65
CA ARG A 18 3.78 -13.70 10.56
C ARG A 18 2.39 -13.92 11.13
N ALA A 19 1.69 -12.85 11.53
CA ALA A 19 0.32 -12.94 12.03
C ALA A 19 -0.66 -13.46 10.98
N ILE A 20 -0.51 -13.03 9.72
CA ILE A 20 -1.32 -13.50 8.59
C ILE A 20 -1.04 -14.98 8.30
N PHE A 21 0.23 -15.37 8.20
CA PHE A 21 0.63 -16.75 7.88
C PHE A 21 0.24 -17.75 8.96
N ASN A 22 0.26 -17.35 10.23
CA ASN A 22 -0.11 -18.22 11.36
C ASN A 22 -1.61 -18.19 11.70
N SER A 23 -2.42 -17.43 10.98
CA SER A 23 -3.87 -17.40 11.17
C SER A 23 -4.53 -18.68 10.65
N ASP A 24 -5.65 -19.10 11.27
CA ASP A 24 -6.49 -20.19 10.76
C ASP A 24 -6.97 -19.96 9.32
N ASN A 25 -7.13 -18.69 8.93
CA ASN A 25 -7.52 -18.30 7.57
C ASN A 25 -6.64 -17.15 7.06
N PRO A 26 -5.45 -17.44 6.52
CA PRO A 26 -4.49 -16.43 6.07
C PRO A 26 -5.07 -15.48 5.03
N LYS A 27 -5.92 -15.99 4.13
CA LYS A 27 -6.60 -15.18 3.11
C LYS A 27 -7.50 -14.10 3.74
N ILE A 28 -8.28 -14.46 4.75
CA ILE A 28 -9.17 -13.51 5.44
C ILE A 28 -8.35 -12.51 6.25
N ALA A 29 -7.31 -12.97 6.95
CA ALA A 29 -6.40 -12.10 7.70
C ALA A 29 -5.72 -11.06 6.79
N ALA A 30 -5.25 -11.47 5.61
CA ALA A 30 -4.67 -10.57 4.62
C ALA A 30 -5.70 -9.57 4.09
N THR A 31 -6.91 -10.01 3.73
CA THR A 31 -7.98 -9.12 3.27
C THR A 31 -8.33 -8.08 4.33
N ASN A 32 -8.51 -8.49 5.59
CA ASN A 32 -8.82 -7.58 6.69
C ASN A 32 -7.71 -6.54 6.91
N TYR A 33 -6.45 -6.96 6.83
CA TYR A 33 -5.32 -6.04 6.91
C TYR A 33 -5.33 -5.02 5.77
N LEU A 34 -5.58 -5.47 4.53
CA LEU A 34 -5.68 -4.58 3.38
C LEU A 34 -6.85 -3.59 3.49
N ILE A 35 -7.95 -3.98 4.15
CA ILE A 35 -9.05 -3.07 4.49
C ILE A 35 -8.63 -2.07 5.57
N GLU A 36 -7.95 -2.53 6.63
CA GLU A 36 -7.45 -1.69 7.74
C GLU A 36 -6.52 -0.57 7.25
N VAL A 37 -5.59 -0.90 6.35
CA VAL A 37 -4.66 0.10 5.77
C VAL A 37 -5.30 0.93 4.64
N GLY A 38 -6.58 0.70 4.34
CA GLY A 38 -7.36 1.43 3.34
C GLY A 38 -6.98 1.11 1.89
N TYR A 39 -6.27 0.01 1.65
CA TYR A 39 -5.98 -0.46 0.30
C TYR A 39 -7.21 -1.09 -0.35
N LEU A 40 -7.99 -1.83 0.43
CA LEU A 40 -9.29 -2.37 0.04
C LEU A 40 -10.43 -1.64 0.75
N ASN A 41 -11.57 -1.57 0.07
CA ASN A 41 -12.85 -1.20 0.65
C ASN A 41 -13.45 -2.40 1.41
N PRO A 42 -14.45 -2.20 2.30
CA PRO A 42 -15.07 -3.28 3.06
C PRO A 42 -15.76 -4.37 2.22
N ASP A 43 -16.11 -4.05 0.96
CA ASP A 43 -16.66 -5.00 -0.01
C ASP A 43 -15.57 -5.82 -0.73
N GLY A 44 -14.30 -5.59 -0.42
CA GLY A 44 -13.14 -6.26 -1.02
C GLY A 44 -12.68 -5.64 -2.34
N SER A 45 -13.29 -4.54 -2.79
CA SER A 45 -12.83 -3.80 -3.97
C SER A 45 -11.60 -2.95 -3.65
N VAL A 46 -10.75 -2.66 -4.64
CA VAL A 46 -9.60 -1.76 -4.45
C VAL A 46 -10.10 -0.34 -4.22
N SER A 47 -9.57 0.35 -3.20
CA SER A 47 -9.95 1.73 -2.91
C SER A 47 -9.65 2.63 -4.11
N GLU A 48 -10.51 3.62 -4.38
CA GLU A 48 -10.35 4.56 -5.51
C GLU A 48 -8.97 5.25 -5.51
N LYS A 49 -8.38 5.44 -4.32
CA LYS A 49 -7.02 5.99 -4.15
C LYS A 49 -5.91 5.17 -4.80
N TYR A 50 -6.13 3.87 -5.00
CA TYR A 50 -5.19 2.90 -5.55
C TYR A 50 -5.70 2.26 -6.85
N ARG A 51 -6.84 2.73 -7.38
CA ARG A 51 -7.53 2.14 -8.54
C ARG A 51 -6.82 2.43 -9.86
N ASP A 52 -6.11 3.54 -9.95
CA ASP A 52 -5.20 3.88 -11.06
C ASP A 52 -3.82 3.16 -10.97
N GLY A 53 -3.71 2.17 -10.08
CA GLY A 53 -2.47 1.48 -9.74
C GLY A 53 -1.86 2.04 -8.45
N ILE A 54 -0.92 1.28 -7.87
CA ILE A 54 -0.04 1.81 -6.83
C ILE A 54 0.70 2.97 -7.51
N ILE A 55 0.44 4.21 -7.07
CA ILE A 55 1.19 5.38 -7.53
C ILE A 55 2.65 5.05 -7.25
N GLU A 56 3.40 4.64 -8.28
CA GLU A 56 4.84 4.50 -8.17
C GLU A 56 5.35 5.84 -7.66
N PRO A 57 6.22 5.88 -6.63
CA PRO A 57 6.83 7.13 -6.23
C PRO A 57 7.52 7.70 -7.46
N ASP A 58 6.92 8.77 -7.97
CA ASP A 58 7.17 9.39 -9.25
C ASP A 58 8.68 9.56 -9.48
N LYS A 59 9.27 8.71 -10.35
CA LYS A 59 10.59 8.96 -10.95
C LYS A 59 10.49 10.01 -12.07
N THR A 60 9.52 10.91 -12.01
CA THR A 60 9.22 11.91 -13.04
C THR A 60 8.97 13.29 -12.46
N SER A 61 9.74 13.66 -11.44
CA SER A 61 10.12 15.06 -11.20
C SER A 61 11.02 15.59 -12.33
N VAL A 62 10.67 15.34 -13.61
CA VAL A 62 11.24 16.01 -14.77
C VAL A 62 10.25 15.95 -15.96
N ARG A 63 9.17 16.75 -15.94
CA ARG A 63 8.80 17.65 -17.05
C ARG A 63 7.49 18.38 -16.77
N LYS A 64 7.67 19.57 -16.24
CA LYS A 64 6.85 20.75 -16.54
C LYS A 64 6.74 20.92 -18.07
N LYS A 65 5.54 20.78 -18.64
CA LYS A 65 5.00 21.47 -19.85
C LYS A 65 3.48 21.24 -19.84
N GLU A 66 2.66 22.15 -19.36
CA GLU A 66 2.16 23.32 -20.11
C GLU A 66 1.71 22.98 -21.54
N LYS A 67 0.39 22.89 -21.70
CA LYS A 67 -0.44 23.15 -22.90
C LYS A 67 -1.88 23.13 -22.35
N VAL A 68 -2.62 24.23 -22.17
CA VAL A 68 -2.99 25.31 -23.12
C VAL A 68 -3.40 24.77 -24.49
N SER A 69 -4.73 24.76 -24.66
CA SER A 69 -5.56 24.90 -25.87
C SER A 69 -5.58 23.79 -26.92
N VAL A 70 -6.80 23.30 -27.23
CA VAL A 70 -7.56 23.69 -28.44
C VAL A 70 -9.01 23.94 -28.03
#